data_AF-A0AA90U150-F1
#
_entry.id   AF-A0AA90U150-F1
#
_cell.length_a   1.000
_cell.length_b   1.000
_cell.length_c   1.000
_cell.angle_alpha   90.00
_cell.angle_beta   90.00
_cell.angle_gamma   90.00
#
_symmetry.space_group_name_H-M   'P 1'
#
loop_
_entity.id
_entity.type
_entity.pdbx_description
1 polymer ?
#
loop_
_entity_poly.entity_id
_entity_poly.type
_entity_poly.pdbx_seq_one_letter_code
_entity_poly.pdbx_strand_id
1 'polypeptide(L)'
;MEYVALTGISDIVMSELKEHLLRTLEIRSPQNFITSLGINVGDHIFITHTSAQDIMRGTPGVVVQVVKHQVSTHRTLTGNDTFYEEHESMIIRLQLKSIGVARINNILSNELGKITSVDAEQICFYEAR
;
A
#
# COMPACT_ATOMS: atom_id res chain seq x y z
N MET A 1 3.40 -17.03 -2.11
CA MET A 1 3.78 -16.52 -0.78
C MET A 1 2.69 -15.59 -0.30
N GLU A 2 2.36 -15.63 0.98
CA GLU A 2 1.37 -14.74 1.57
C GLU A 2 1.96 -13.34 1.83
N TYR A 3 1.20 -12.31 1.47
CA TYR A 3 1.53 -10.92 1.67
C TYR A 3 0.33 -10.15 2.21
N VAL A 4 0.61 -9.20 3.10
CA VAL A 4 -0.29 -8.06 3.33
C VAL A 4 -0.32 -7.21 2.06
N ALA A 5 -1.50 -6.76 1.64
CA ALA A 5 -1.69 -6.09 0.36
C ALA A 5 -2.28 -4.67 0.47
N LEU A 6 -1.64 -3.71 -0.20
CA LEU A 6 -2.19 -2.38 -0.42
C LEU A 6 -2.78 -2.30 -1.82
N THR A 7 -4.02 -1.85 -1.91
CA THR A 7 -4.82 -1.86 -3.16
C THR A 7 -5.22 -0.44 -3.54
N GLY A 8 -5.61 -0.23 -4.80
CA GLY A 8 -6.06 1.06 -5.30
C GLY A 8 -4.98 2.15 -5.26
N ILE A 9 -3.70 1.77 -5.37
CA ILE A 9 -2.59 2.74 -5.41
C ILE A 9 -2.50 3.37 -6.81
N SER A 10 -2.23 4.67 -6.91
CA SER A 10 -2.22 5.32 -8.23
C SER A 10 -1.17 4.73 -9.18
N ASP A 11 -1.48 4.72 -10.48
CA ASP A 11 -0.56 4.20 -11.52
C ASP A 11 0.77 4.96 -11.56
N ILE A 12 0.76 6.24 -11.18
CA ILE A 12 1.98 7.06 -11.05
C ILE A 12 2.88 6.45 -9.97
N VAL A 13 2.35 6.19 -8.77
CA VAL A 13 3.11 5.57 -7.68
C VAL A 13 3.56 4.16 -8.06
N MET A 14 2.70 3.38 -8.72
CA MET A 14 3.07 2.04 -9.19
C MET A 14 4.22 2.06 -10.20
N SER A 15 4.24 3.03 -11.11
CA SER A 15 5.30 3.19 -12.10
C SER A 15 6.62 3.56 -11.42
N GLU A 16 6.59 4.50 -10.47
CA GLU A 16 7.77 4.88 -9.69
C GLU A 16 8.34 3.74 -8.84
N LEU A 17 7.47 2.90 -8.27
CA LEU A 17 7.90 1.70 -7.53
C LEU A 17 8.57 0.67 -8.43
N LYS A 18 8.17 0.56 -9.71
CA LYS A 18 8.81 -0.34 -10.67
C LYS A 18 10.22 0.12 -11.07
N GLU A 19 10.47 1.43 -11.10
CA GLU A 19 11.78 2.02 -11.38
C GLU A 19 12.78 1.91 -10.20
N HIS A 20 12.48 1.08 -9.19
CA HIS A 20 13.31 0.84 -8.01
C HIS A 20 13.71 2.09 -7.22
N LEU A 21 12.94 3.18 -7.33
CA LEU A 21 13.17 4.39 -6.55
C LEU A 21 12.65 4.19 -5.12
N LEU A 22 13.49 4.51 -4.13
CA LEU A 22 13.06 4.57 -2.74
C LEU A 22 11.98 5.65 -2.61
N ARG A 23 10.79 5.25 -2.17
CA ARG A 23 9.63 6.15 -2.08
C ARG A 23 9.00 6.08 -0.70
N THR A 24 8.53 7.22 -0.23
CA THR A 24 7.65 7.29 0.94
C THR A 24 6.22 7.40 0.45
N LEU A 25 5.41 6.41 0.77
CA LEU A 25 4.00 6.38 0.44
C LEU A 25 3.20 6.85 1.67
N GLU A 26 2.35 7.86 1.45
CA GLU A 26 1.45 8.37 2.47
C GLU A 26 0.08 7.70 2.34
N ILE A 27 -0.32 6.97 3.38
CA ILE A 27 -1.54 6.18 3.41
C ILE A 27 -2.61 6.94 4.19
N ARG A 28 -3.69 7.25 3.48
CA ARG A 28 -4.88 7.92 4.00
C ARG A 28 -6.18 7.17 3.72
N SER A 29 -6.18 6.20 2.79
CA SER A 29 -7.40 5.44 2.51
C SER A 29 -7.72 4.52 3.70
N PRO A 30 -8.99 4.44 4.16
CA PRO A 30 -9.33 3.71 5.39
C PRO A 30 -8.90 2.25 5.37
N GLN A 31 -9.15 1.55 4.26
CA GLN A 31 -8.80 0.13 4.12
C GLN A 31 -7.28 -0.09 4.17
N ASN A 32 -6.49 0.68 3.40
CA ASN A 32 -5.04 0.55 3.43
C ASN A 32 -4.46 1.02 4.77
N PHE A 33 -5.10 2.00 5.44
CA PHE A 33 -4.68 2.46 6.76
C PHE A 33 -4.79 1.34 7.78
N ILE A 34 -5.95 0.67 7.86
CA ILE A 34 -6.18 -0.48 8.76
C ILE A 34 -5.15 -1.59 8.46
N THR A 35 -5.02 -1.94 7.19
CA THR A 35 -4.02 -2.92 6.73
C THR A 35 -2.61 -2.54 7.13
N SER A 36 -2.27 -1.24 7.12
CA SER A 36 -0.91 -0.78 7.38
C SER A 36 -0.56 -0.61 8.84
N LEU A 37 -1.54 -0.57 9.75
CA LEU A 37 -1.27 -0.44 11.19
C LEU A 37 -0.44 -1.61 11.74
N GLY A 38 -0.63 -2.82 11.21
CA GLY A 38 0.05 -4.03 11.66
C GLY A 38 1.36 -4.35 10.93
N ILE A 39 1.76 -3.55 9.93
CA ILE A 39 2.99 -3.80 9.14
C ILE A 39 4.21 -3.35 9.94
N ASN A 40 5.26 -4.17 9.96
CA ASN A 40 6.53 -3.87 10.60
C ASN A 40 7.63 -3.52 9.59
N VAL A 41 8.67 -2.85 10.07
CA VAL A 41 9.89 -2.64 9.27
C VAL A 41 10.55 -3.99 9.00
N GLY A 42 10.90 -4.23 7.74
CA GLY A 42 11.45 -5.48 7.24
C GLY A 42 10.41 -6.36 6.53
N ASP A 43 9.13 -6.14 6.76
CA ASP A 43 8.05 -6.90 6.13
C ASP A 43 8.03 -6.67 4.62
N HIS A 44 7.65 -7.73 3.90
CA HIS A 44 7.37 -7.67 2.48
C HIS A 44 5.86 -7.55 2.28
N ILE A 45 5.45 -6.57 1.48
CA ILE A 45 4.04 -6.32 1.19
C ILE A 45 3.81 -6.25 -0.32
N PHE A 46 2.60 -6.61 -0.72
CA PHE A 46 2.16 -6.54 -2.11
C PHE A 46 1.43 -5.22 -2.35
N ILE A 47 1.74 -4.55 -3.46
CA ILE A 47 1.09 -3.30 -3.83
C ILE A 47 0.52 -3.42 -5.24
N THR A 48 -0.72 -2.98 -5.42
CA THR A 48 -1.36 -2.93 -6.74
C THR A 48 -2.19 -1.66 -6.93
N HIS A 49 -2.33 -1.26 -8.20
CA HIS A 49 -3.24 -0.19 -8.61
C HIS A 49 -4.69 -0.64 -8.65
N THR A 50 -4.94 -1.94 -8.77
CA THR A 50 -6.28 -2.49 -8.82
C THR A 50 -7.00 -2.22 -7.50
N SER A 51 -8.25 -1.76 -7.57
CA SER A 51 -9.05 -1.48 -6.39
C SER A 51 -9.24 -2.74 -5.55
N ALA A 52 -9.51 -2.58 -4.26
CA ALA A 52 -9.81 -3.73 -3.40
C ALA A 52 -10.89 -4.63 -4.02
N GLN A 53 -12.00 -4.08 -4.52
CA GLN A 53 -13.13 -4.88 -5.01
C GLN A 53 -12.82 -5.64 -6.32
N ASP A 54 -11.82 -5.18 -7.07
CA ASP A 54 -11.49 -5.69 -8.40
C ASP A 54 -10.27 -6.62 -8.41
N ILE A 55 -9.62 -6.84 -7.25
CA ILE A 55 -8.51 -7.80 -7.19
C ILE A 55 -9.03 -9.20 -7.52
N MET A 56 -8.28 -9.90 -8.38
CA MET A 56 -8.61 -11.24 -8.82
C MET A 56 -7.33 -12.05 -9.02
N ARG A 57 -7.48 -13.36 -9.24
CA ARG A 57 -6.34 -14.19 -9.65
C ARG A 57 -5.73 -13.63 -10.95
N GLY A 58 -4.42 -13.47 -10.96
CA GLY A 58 -3.66 -12.88 -12.06
C GLY A 58 -3.46 -11.36 -11.97
N THR A 59 -4.12 -10.67 -11.03
CA THR A 59 -3.91 -9.23 -10.82
C THR A 59 -2.42 -8.94 -10.57
N PRO A 60 -1.79 -8.08 -11.38
CA PRO A 60 -0.39 -7.75 -11.24
C PRO A 60 -0.15 -6.75 -10.12
N GLY A 61 1.04 -6.79 -9.55
CA GLY A 61 1.50 -5.83 -8.56
C GLY A 61 3.01 -5.88 -8.38
N VAL A 62 3.47 -5.16 -7.37
CA VAL A 62 4.88 -5.07 -6.99
C VAL A 62 5.01 -5.51 -5.55
N VAL A 63 6.00 -6.37 -5.28
CA VAL A 63 6.43 -6.70 -3.92
C VAL A 63 7.47 -5.68 -3.51
N VAL A 64 7.25 -5.07 -2.35
CA VAL A 64 8.16 -4.09 -1.76
C VAL A 64 8.48 -4.50 -0.33
N GLN A 65 9.64 -4.08 0.15
CA GLN A 65 10.04 -4.19 1.55
C GLN A 65 9.77 -2.87 2.27
N VAL A 66 9.21 -2.93 3.47
CA VAL A 66 9.05 -1.76 4.34
C VAL A 66 10.37 -1.43 5.02
N VAL A 67 10.92 -0.27 4.68
CA VAL A 67 12.17 0.27 5.23
C VAL A 67 11.91 1.14 6.45
N LYS A 68 10.77 1.84 6.46
CA LYS A 68 10.36 2.71 7.57
C LYS A 68 8.84 2.73 7.70
N HIS A 69 8.36 2.75 8.93
CA HIS A 69 6.94 2.87 9.26
C HIS A 69 6.76 3.99 10.27
N GLN A 70 5.87 4.93 9.97
CA GLN A 70 5.56 6.05 10.85
C GLN A 70 4.06 6.31 10.87
N VAL A 71 3.48 6.34 12.07
CA VAL A 71 2.11 6.78 12.31
C VAL A 71 2.16 8.20 12.87
N SER A 72 1.34 9.09 12.32
CA SER A 72 1.26 10.48 12.77
C SER A 72 -0.18 10.98 12.74
N THR A 73 -0.50 11.89 13.65
CA THR A 73 -1.76 12.61 13.66
C THR A 73 -1.54 14.02 13.15
N HIS A 74 -2.38 14.46 12.23
CA HIS A 74 -2.36 15.78 11.62
C HIS A 74 -3.63 16.53 11.98
N ARG A 75 -3.47 17.63 12.71
CA ARG A 75 -4.54 18.57 13.08
C ARG A 75 -4.50 19.76 12.13
N THR A 76 -5.61 20.05 11.49
CA THR A 76 -5.80 21.19 10.60
C THR A 76 -6.89 22.08 11.19
N LEU A 77 -6.63 23.38 11.22
CA LEU A 77 -7.55 24.38 11.72
C LEU A 77 -7.94 25.27 10.54
N THR A 78 -9.22 25.28 10.20
CA THR A 78 -9.76 26.06 9.09
C THR A 78 -10.85 26.96 9.63
N GLY A 79 -10.77 28.26 9.37
CA GLY A 79 -11.77 29.20 9.87
C GLY A 79 -11.68 30.56 9.21
N ASN A 80 -12.69 31.37 9.51
CA ASN A 80 -12.80 32.79 9.21
C ASN A 80 -13.24 33.54 10.50
N ASP A 81 -13.45 34.86 10.42
CA ASP A 81 -13.70 35.69 11.61
C ASP A 81 -14.96 35.30 12.42
N THR A 82 -15.88 34.52 11.83
CA THR A 82 -17.15 34.11 12.44
C THR A 82 -17.28 32.61 12.69
N PHE A 83 -16.48 31.77 12.04
CA PHE A 83 -16.54 30.31 12.21
C PHE A 83 -15.15 29.69 12.26
N TYR A 84 -15.00 28.69 13.13
CA TYR A 84 -13.77 27.93 13.28
C TYR A 84 -14.07 26.44 13.27
N GLU A 85 -13.38 25.71 12.41
CA GLU A 85 -13.47 24.27 12.26
C GLU A 85 -12.11 23.63 12.52
N GLU A 86 -12.13 22.59 13.34
CA GLU A 86 -10.97 21.78 13.65
C GLU A 86 -11.17 20.39 13.04
N HIS A 87 -10.17 19.95 12.27
CA HIS A 87 -10.16 18.63 11.66
C HIS A 87 -8.90 17.87 12.06
N GLU A 88 -9.08 16.69 12.65
CA GLU A 88 -7.99 15.79 13.02
C GLU A 88 -7.99 14.57 12.11
N SER A 89 -6.82 14.21 11.56
CA SER A 89 -6.66 13.07 10.65
C SER A 89 -5.42 12.26 11.00
N MET A 90 -5.51 10.93 10.95
CA MET A 90 -4.35 10.06 11.10
C MET A 90 -3.78 9.68 9.74
N ILE A 91 -2.46 9.55 9.68
CA ILE A 91 -1.70 9.27 8.47
C ILE A 91 -0.62 8.24 8.79
N ILE A 92 -0.43 7.27 7.90
CA ILE A 92 0.71 6.36 7.94
C ILE A 92 1.65 6.70 6.79
N ARG A 93 2.96 6.79 7.07
CA ARG A 93 4.00 6.93 6.05
C ARG A 93 4.86 5.69 6.03
N LEU A 94 4.86 5.00 4.90
CA LEU A 94 5.70 3.82 4.66
C LEU A 94 6.82 4.20 3.69
N GLN A 95 8.08 4.02 4.10
CA GLN A 95 9.20 4.07 3.17
C GLN A 95 9.41 2.68 2.59
N LEU A 96 9.40 2.57 1.27
CA LEU A 96 9.31 1.30 0.56
C LEU A 96 10.51 1.13 -0.37
N LYS A 97 11.08 -0.08 -0.37
CA LYS A 97 12.11 -0.51 -1.31
C LYS A 97 11.52 -1.57 -2.25
N SER A 98 11.56 -1.30 -3.54
CA SER A 98 11.06 -2.25 -4.55
C SER A 98 11.93 -3.50 -4.62
N ILE A 99 11.28 -4.67 -4.56
CA ILE A 99 11.92 -5.98 -4.64
C ILE A 99 11.72 -6.61 -6.01
N GLY A 100 10.48 -6.62 -6.51
CA GLY A 100 10.16 -7.20 -7.81
C GLY A 100 8.67 -7.20 -8.11
N VAL A 101 8.32 -7.68 -9.30
CA VAL A 101 6.92 -7.80 -9.73
C VAL A 101 6.33 -9.14 -9.30
N ALA A 102 5.03 -9.15 -9.04
CA ALA A 102 4.29 -10.36 -8.66
C ALA A 102 2.88 -10.37 -9.24
N ARG A 103 2.25 -11.54 -9.23
CA ARG A 103 0.83 -11.73 -9.55
C ARG A 103 0.11 -12.45 -8.44
N ILE A 104 -1.14 -12.06 -8.18
CA ILE A 104 -2.00 -12.73 -7.21
C ILE A 104 -2.35 -14.13 -7.72
N ASN A 105 -2.09 -15.14 -6.89
CA ASN A 105 -2.56 -16.51 -7.11
C ASN A 105 -3.90 -16.77 -6.42
N ASN A 106 -4.05 -16.26 -5.20
CA ASN A 106 -5.29 -16.38 -4.43
C ASN A 106 -5.51 -15.17 -3.52
N ILE A 107 -6.77 -14.88 -3.21
CA ILE A 107 -7.15 -13.81 -2.28
C ILE A 107 -7.50 -14.47 -0.95
N LEU A 108 -6.80 -14.08 0.12
CA LEU A 108 -6.96 -14.68 1.44
C LEU A 108 -7.97 -13.88 2.28
N SER A 109 -7.87 -12.55 2.24
CA SER A 109 -8.85 -11.66 2.85
C SER A 109 -8.88 -10.31 2.17
N ASN A 110 -10.09 -9.74 2.03
CA ASN A 110 -10.30 -8.43 1.45
C ASN A 110 -11.63 -7.80 1.89
N GLU A 111 -12.12 -8.20 3.05
CA GLU A 111 -13.36 -7.65 3.60
C GLU A 111 -13.10 -6.27 4.19
N LEU A 112 -14.10 -5.40 4.10
CA LEU A 112 -14.03 -4.04 4.65
C LEU A 112 -13.68 -4.09 6.15
N GLY A 113 -12.66 -3.32 6.54
CA GLY A 113 -12.24 -3.21 7.93
C GLY A 113 -11.36 -4.37 8.43
N LYS A 114 -11.08 -5.37 7.59
CA LYS A 114 -10.08 -6.40 7.85
C LYS A 114 -8.80 -6.10 7.08
N ILE A 115 -7.69 -6.70 7.49
CA ILE A 115 -6.40 -6.60 6.78
C ILE A 115 -6.55 -7.29 5.42
N THR A 116 -6.21 -6.58 4.35
CA THR A 116 -6.18 -7.19 3.01
C THR A 116 -4.93 -8.08 2.88
N SER A 117 -5.13 -9.34 2.52
CA SER A 117 -4.07 -10.34 2.38
C SER A 117 -4.26 -11.19 1.13
N VAL A 118 -3.15 -11.50 0.47
CA VAL A 118 -3.13 -12.22 -0.80
C VAL A 118 -2.00 -13.24 -0.80
N ASP A 119 -2.22 -14.36 -1.48
CA ASP A 119 -1.13 -15.22 -1.92
C ASP A 119 -0.69 -14.75 -3.31
N ALA A 120 0.57 -14.35 -3.45
CA ALA A 120 1.14 -13.89 -4.71
C ALA A 120 2.46 -14.60 -5.03
N GLU A 121 2.74 -14.70 -6.31
CA GLU A 121 3.96 -15.28 -6.84
C GLU A 121 4.79 -14.21 -7.56
N GLN A 122 6.05 -14.10 -7.16
CA GLN A 122 7.00 -13.19 -7.81
C GLN A 122 7.34 -13.74 -9.19
N ILE A 123 7.34 -12.86 -10.18
CA ILE A 123 7.72 -13.22 -11.54
C ILE A 123 9.22 -12.99 -11.67
N CYS A 124 9.98 -14.08 -11.75
CA CYS A 124 11.38 -14.01 -12.16
C CYS A 124 11.42 -13.70 -13.66
N PHE A 125 11.93 -12.52 -14.03
CA PHE A 125 12.30 -12.28 -15.41
C PHE A 125 13.50 -13.17 -15.75
N TYR A 126 13.27 -14.24 -16.51
CA TYR A 126 14.33 -14.87 -17.26
C TYR A 126 14.70 -13.89 -18.37
N GLU A 127 15.84 -13.20 -18.24
CA GLU A 127 16.45 -12.48 -19.36
C GLU A 127 16.86 -13.53 -20.41
N ALA A 128 15.96 -13.87 -21.32
CA ALA A 128 16.33 -14.50 -22.58
C ALA A 128 17.00 -13.42 -23.43
N ARG A 129 18.31 -13.29 -23.27
CA ARG A 129 19.20 -12.46 -24.10
C ARG A 129 19.73 -13.27 -25.28
#